data_AF-A0A4P7Z0W9-F1
#
_entry.id   AF-A0A4P7Z0W9-F1
#
_cell.length_a   1.000
_cell.length_b   1.000
_cell.length_c   1.000
_cell.angle_alpha   90.00
_cell.angle_beta   90.00
_cell.angle_gamma   90.00
#
_symmetry.space_group_name_H-M   'P 1'
#
loop_
_entity.id
_entity.type
_entity.pdbx_description
1 polymer ?
#
loop_
_entity_poly.entity_id
_entity_poly.type
_entity_poly.pdbx_seq_one_letter_code
_entity_poly.pdbx_strand_id
1 'polypeptide(L)'
;MLPLLPILLPLLGDAITSLFGGSDKPAGQVAATVANAAVSVASQVIGIPVTDEASARQAADALQADPEKLAAFRKAVGDQVLRALALDNDDRSNARSQTVELAKTGSNIAWGAPAVSLVVLVTFGVVLYRVLSAPAGQADPNASLMLGALTTMATAVVSYWVGSSAGSAAKDKLLRGR
;
A
#
# COMPACT_ATOMS: atom_id res chain seq x y z
N MET A 1 -6.52 -13.09 -12.06
CA MET A 1 -5.57 -13.11 -10.91
C MET A 1 -6.24 -13.22 -9.54
N LEU A 2 -7.54 -12.90 -9.39
CA LEU A 2 -8.29 -13.08 -8.13
C LEU A 2 -8.41 -14.52 -7.54
N PRO A 3 -8.33 -15.64 -8.29
CA PRO A 3 -8.59 -16.98 -7.70
C PRO A 3 -7.38 -17.63 -7.00
N LEU A 4 -6.17 -17.08 -7.11
CA LEU A 4 -4.94 -17.68 -6.54
C LEU A 4 -4.70 -17.29 -5.08
N LEU A 5 -5.20 -16.11 -4.74
CA LEU A 5 -5.07 -15.43 -3.46
C LEU A 5 -5.51 -16.26 -2.24
N PRO A 6 -6.71 -16.87 -2.21
CA PRO A 6 -7.18 -17.58 -1.02
C PRO A 6 -6.40 -18.87 -0.71
N ILE A 7 -5.60 -19.37 -1.66
CA ILE A 7 -4.88 -20.65 -1.52
C ILE A 7 -3.49 -20.43 -0.88
N LEU A 8 -2.79 -19.36 -1.29
CA LEU A 8 -1.43 -19.08 -0.81
C LEU A 8 -1.40 -18.22 0.44
N LEU A 9 -2.38 -17.32 0.65
CA LEU A 9 -2.43 -16.45 1.82
C LEU A 9 -2.39 -17.19 3.17
N PRO A 10 -3.13 -18.31 3.37
CA PRO A 10 -3.11 -19.04 4.63
C PRO A 10 -1.71 -19.57 5.02
N LEU A 11 -0.83 -19.79 4.03
CA LEU A 11 0.51 -20.34 4.26
C LEU A 11 1.48 -19.31 4.83
N LEU A 12 1.20 -18.02 4.62
CA LEU A 12 2.02 -16.92 5.11
C LEU A 12 1.98 -16.77 6.63
N GLY A 13 0.98 -17.38 7.28
CA GLY A 13 0.78 -17.35 8.73
C GLY A 13 0.61 -15.94 9.29
N ASP A 14 0.63 -15.83 10.63
CA ASP A 14 0.41 -14.57 11.33
C ASP A 14 1.60 -13.58 11.25
N ALA A 15 2.75 -14.04 10.74
CA ALA A 15 3.97 -13.25 10.66
C ALA A 15 3.86 -12.07 9.68
N ILE A 16 3.07 -12.21 8.61
CA ILE A 16 2.87 -11.12 7.65
C ILE A 16 1.75 -10.19 8.10
N THR A 17 0.68 -10.69 8.73
CA THR A 17 -0.35 -9.85 9.37
C THR A 17 0.22 -9.01 10.51
N SER A 18 1.14 -9.55 11.31
CA SER A 18 1.82 -8.79 12.38
C SER A 18 2.78 -7.71 11.87
N LEU A 19 3.39 -7.88 10.69
CA LEU A 19 4.19 -6.85 10.02
C LEU A 19 3.38 -5.59 9.68
N PHE A 20 2.04 -5.69 9.61
CA PHE A 20 1.13 -4.62 9.20
C PHE A 20 0.20 -4.11 10.31
N GLY A 21 0.45 -4.46 11.58
CA GLY A 21 -0.15 -3.77 12.72
C GLY A 21 -1.36 -4.43 13.38
N GLY A 22 -1.53 -5.75 13.25
CA GLY A 22 -2.51 -6.50 14.06
C GLY A 22 -3.21 -7.61 13.28
N SER A 23 -4.15 -8.29 13.92
CA SER A 23 -4.99 -9.36 13.38
C SER A 23 -5.86 -8.96 12.16
N ASP A 24 -5.78 -7.70 11.73
CA ASP A 24 -6.46 -7.20 10.54
C ASP A 24 -5.69 -7.63 9.29
N LYS A 25 -6.39 -8.37 8.42
CA LYS A 25 -5.86 -8.78 7.12
C LYS A 25 -5.42 -7.54 6.35
N PRO A 26 -4.28 -7.58 5.63
CA PRO A 26 -3.87 -6.46 4.81
C PRO A 26 -5.01 -6.12 3.84
N ALA A 27 -5.43 -4.85 3.82
CA ALA A 27 -6.51 -4.35 2.99
C ALA A 27 -5.96 -3.43 1.88
N GLY A 28 -6.67 -3.35 0.76
CA GLY A 28 -6.29 -2.48 -0.36
C GLY A 28 -4.94 -2.82 -0.99
N GLN A 29 -4.09 -1.81 -1.17
CA GLN A 29 -2.83 -1.91 -1.94
C GLN A 29 -1.79 -2.81 -1.27
N VAL A 30 -1.81 -2.90 0.06
CA VAL A 30 -0.94 -3.79 0.83
C VAL A 30 -1.33 -5.25 0.60
N ALA A 31 -2.64 -5.55 0.56
CA ALA A 31 -3.16 -6.88 0.24
C ALA A 31 -2.67 -7.34 -1.13
N ALA A 32 -2.74 -6.46 -2.12
CA ALA A 32 -2.29 -6.72 -3.48
C ALA A 32 -0.77 -6.94 -3.55
N THR A 33 0.02 -6.19 -2.78
CA THR A 33 1.48 -6.32 -2.73
C THR A 33 1.89 -7.68 -2.15
N VAL A 34 1.27 -8.07 -1.03
CA VAL A 34 1.50 -9.37 -0.39
C VAL A 34 1.06 -10.51 -1.32
N ALA A 35 -0.09 -10.38 -1.99
CA ALA A 35 -0.60 -11.34 -2.96
C ALA A 35 0.41 -11.61 -4.09
N ASN A 36 0.91 -10.54 -4.70
CA ASN A 36 1.84 -10.63 -5.82
C ASN A 36 3.18 -11.22 -5.40
N ALA A 37 3.68 -10.84 -4.22
CA ALA A 37 4.89 -11.43 -3.65
C ALA A 37 4.70 -12.94 -3.39
N ALA A 38 3.57 -13.35 -2.79
CA ALA A 38 3.28 -14.76 -2.53
C ALA A 38 3.26 -15.61 -3.82
N VAL A 39 2.61 -15.15 -4.88
CA VAL A 39 2.58 -15.86 -6.18
C VAL A 39 3.96 -15.92 -6.82
N SER A 40 4.71 -14.81 -6.79
CA SER A 40 6.07 -14.72 -7.34
C SER A 40 7.04 -15.66 -6.62
N VAL A 41 7.08 -15.60 -5.28
CA VAL A 41 8.00 -16.43 -4.48
C VAL A 41 7.59 -17.88 -4.54
N ALA A 42 6.29 -18.21 -4.52
CA ALA A 42 5.84 -19.58 -4.70
C ALA A 42 6.43 -20.11 -5.99
N SER A 43 6.20 -19.44 -7.12
CA SER A 43 6.73 -19.85 -8.43
C SER A 43 8.25 -20.08 -8.43
N GLN A 44 9.02 -19.28 -7.68
CA GLN A 44 10.47 -19.44 -7.55
C GLN A 44 10.89 -20.62 -6.67
N VAL A 45 10.22 -20.85 -5.54
CA VAL A 45 10.59 -21.89 -4.56
C VAL A 45 10.22 -23.29 -5.04
N ILE A 46 9.07 -23.43 -5.70
CA ILE A 46 8.61 -24.72 -6.27
C ILE A 46 9.05 -24.93 -7.73
N GLY A 47 9.52 -23.88 -8.41
CA GLY A 47 10.01 -23.97 -9.79
C GLY A 47 8.92 -24.20 -10.85
N ILE A 48 7.63 -24.10 -10.49
CA ILE A 48 6.48 -24.22 -11.40
C ILE A 48 5.80 -22.85 -11.47
N PRO A 49 5.49 -22.33 -12.67
CA PRO A 49 4.75 -21.08 -12.80
C PRO A 49 3.34 -21.20 -12.19
N VAL A 50 3.05 -20.37 -11.19
CA VAL A 50 1.72 -20.32 -10.55
C VAL A 50 0.83 -19.36 -11.33
N THR A 51 0.16 -19.88 -12.36
CA THR A 51 -0.68 -19.09 -13.28
C THR A 51 -2.18 -19.36 -13.13
N ASP A 52 -2.55 -20.49 -12.54
CA ASP A 52 -3.92 -20.96 -12.39
C ASP A 52 -4.17 -21.59 -11.02
N GLU A 53 -5.44 -21.86 -10.71
CA GLU A 53 -5.83 -22.34 -9.38
C GLU A 53 -5.25 -23.73 -9.07
N ALA A 54 -5.08 -24.57 -10.10
CA ALA A 54 -4.48 -25.89 -9.96
C ALA A 54 -2.99 -25.81 -9.59
N SER A 55 -2.20 -24.98 -10.28
CA SER A 55 -0.79 -24.74 -9.94
C SER A 55 -0.62 -24.08 -8.58
N ALA A 56 -1.54 -23.20 -8.17
CA ALA A 56 -1.52 -22.62 -6.83
C ALA A 56 -1.77 -23.65 -5.72
N ARG A 57 -2.69 -24.61 -5.94
CA ARG A 57 -2.91 -25.72 -4.99
C ARG A 57 -1.73 -26.66 -4.93
N GLN A 58 -1.16 -27.03 -6.07
CA GLN A 58 0.04 -27.86 -6.13
C GLN A 58 1.22 -27.18 -5.42
N ALA A 59 1.38 -25.87 -5.59
CA ALA A 59 2.37 -25.08 -4.86
C ALA A 59 2.13 -25.12 -3.36
N ALA A 60 0.87 -24.92 -2.93
CA ALA A 60 0.50 -24.95 -1.53
C ALA A 60 0.78 -26.32 -0.90
N ASP A 61 0.40 -27.41 -1.56
CA ASP A 61 0.63 -28.77 -1.07
C ASP A 61 2.12 -29.09 -0.96
N ALA A 62 2.92 -28.69 -1.96
CA ALA A 62 4.37 -28.86 -1.95
C ALA A 62 5.06 -28.05 -0.83
N LEU A 63 4.55 -26.84 -0.54
CA LEU A 63 5.03 -26.01 0.55
C LEU A 63 4.61 -26.57 1.92
N GLN A 64 3.42 -27.15 2.05
CA GLN A 64 2.98 -27.76 3.31
C GLN A 64 3.70 -29.08 3.61
N ALA A 65 4.04 -29.85 2.57
CA ALA A 65 4.74 -31.12 2.71
C ALA A 65 6.20 -30.96 3.17
N ASP A 66 6.78 -29.77 3.01
CA ASP A 66 8.19 -29.50 3.28
C ASP A 66 8.35 -28.27 4.22
N PRO A 67 8.59 -28.49 5.53
CA PRO A 67 8.72 -27.42 6.52
C PRO A 67 9.85 -26.42 6.21
N GLU A 68 10.95 -26.87 5.58
CA GLU A 68 12.07 -26.01 5.23
C GLU A 68 11.69 -25.09 4.07
N LYS A 69 11.03 -25.62 3.05
CA LYS A 69 10.51 -24.79 1.93
C LYS A 69 9.45 -23.82 2.40
N LEU A 70 8.60 -24.20 3.36
CA LEU A 70 7.62 -23.29 3.95
C LEU A 70 8.29 -22.11 4.67
N ALA A 71 9.33 -22.39 5.46
CA ALA A 71 10.10 -21.36 6.14
C ALA A 71 10.82 -20.43 5.15
N ALA A 72 11.45 -21.00 4.11
CA ALA A 72 12.09 -20.25 3.04
C ALA A 72 11.09 -19.38 2.26
N PHE A 73 9.91 -19.92 1.93
CA PHE A 73 8.82 -19.20 1.29
C PHE A 73 8.37 -18.00 2.12
N ARG A 74 8.06 -18.20 3.41
CA ARG A 74 7.64 -17.10 4.31
C ARG A 74 8.69 -16.01 4.40
N LYS A 75 9.96 -16.39 4.56
CA LYS A 75 11.07 -15.43 4.63
C LYS A 75 11.20 -14.63 3.33
N ALA A 76 11.19 -15.31 2.18
CA ALA A 76 11.34 -14.68 0.88
C ALA A 76 10.15 -13.76 0.54
N VAL A 77 8.92 -14.14 0.90
CA VAL A 77 7.75 -13.26 0.75
C VAL A 77 7.90 -12.02 1.64
N GLY A 78 8.30 -12.20 2.91
CA GLY A 78 8.58 -11.09 3.82
C GLY A 78 9.62 -10.12 3.26
N ASP A 79 10.76 -10.63 2.77
CA ASP A 79 11.82 -9.81 2.18
C ASP A 79 11.35 -9.06 0.93
N GLN A 80 10.57 -9.70 0.06
CA GLN A 80 10.04 -9.06 -1.16
C GLN A 80 9.04 -7.95 -0.82
N VAL A 81 8.19 -8.18 0.18
CA VAL A 81 7.23 -7.19 0.67
C VAL A 81 7.97 -6.00 1.31
N LEU A 82 8.98 -6.26 2.14
CA LEU A 82 9.82 -5.20 2.73
C LEU A 82 10.53 -4.37 1.66
N ARG A 83 11.09 -5.01 0.62
CA ARG A 83 11.71 -4.31 -0.52
C ARG A 83 10.70 -3.47 -1.29
N ALA A 84 9.51 -4.00 -1.56
CA ALA A 84 8.47 -3.26 -2.28
C ALA A 84 8.03 -2.00 -1.49
N LEU A 85 7.86 -2.14 -0.18
CA LEU A 85 7.53 -1.01 0.70
C LEU A 85 8.68 0.00 0.81
N ALA A 86 9.93 -0.47 0.85
CA ALA A 86 11.10 0.41 0.86
C ALA A 86 11.21 1.21 -0.45
N LEU A 87 11.02 0.57 -1.61
CA LEU A 87 11.00 1.24 -2.91
C LEU A 87 9.87 2.27 -3.02
N ASP A 88 8.65 1.93 -2.59
CA ASP A 88 7.52 2.88 -2.55
C ASP A 88 7.82 4.07 -1.60
N ASN A 89 8.57 3.85 -0.51
CA ASN A 89 9.01 4.92 0.36
C ASN A 89 10.07 5.81 -0.32
N ASP A 90 11.06 5.21 -0.97
CA ASP A 90 12.14 5.91 -1.67
C ASP A 90 11.62 6.74 -2.84
N ASP A 91 10.70 6.20 -3.64
CA ASP A 91 10.04 6.94 -4.74
C ASP A 91 9.28 8.17 -4.22
N ARG A 92 8.53 8.01 -3.11
CA ARG A 92 7.85 9.13 -2.46
C ARG A 92 8.82 10.14 -1.87
N SER A 93 9.95 9.70 -1.32
CA SER A 93 11.01 10.56 -0.78
C SER A 93 11.70 11.37 -1.90
N ASN A 94 12.02 10.73 -3.02
CA ASN A 94 12.68 11.35 -4.16
C ASN A 94 11.78 12.41 -4.82
N ALA A 95 10.53 12.07 -5.13
CA ALA A 95 9.56 13.02 -5.69
C ALA A 95 9.40 14.27 -4.82
N ARG A 96 9.41 14.12 -3.48
CA ARG A 96 9.36 15.23 -2.53
C ARG A 96 10.65 16.06 -2.52
N SER A 97 11.81 15.42 -2.58
CA SER A 97 13.10 16.13 -2.62
C SER A 97 13.19 17.04 -3.85
N GLN A 98 12.71 16.56 -5.00
CA GLN A 98 12.55 17.37 -6.21
C GLN A 98 11.62 18.55 -6.01
N THR A 99 10.43 18.36 -5.42
CA THR A 99 9.50 19.48 -5.15
C THR A 99 10.14 20.54 -4.22
N VAL A 100 10.88 20.12 -3.19
CA VAL A 100 11.55 21.04 -2.26
C VAL A 100 12.72 21.78 -2.92
N GLU A 101 13.50 21.11 -3.77
CA GLU A 101 14.59 21.72 -4.52
C GLU A 101 14.07 22.71 -5.58
N LEU A 102 12.97 22.36 -6.25
CA LEU A 102 12.23 23.25 -7.14
C LEU A 102 11.62 24.45 -6.39
N ALA A 103 11.18 24.27 -5.14
CA ALA A 103 10.69 25.37 -4.29
C ALA A 103 11.81 26.34 -3.91
N LYS A 104 12.99 25.82 -3.57
CA LYS A 104 14.17 26.62 -3.23
C LYS A 104 14.71 27.42 -4.41
N THR A 105 14.51 26.93 -5.63
CA THR A 105 14.89 27.63 -6.87
C THR A 105 13.83 28.64 -7.36
N GLY A 106 12.74 28.83 -6.61
CA GLY A 106 11.68 29.79 -6.95
C GLY A 106 10.82 29.36 -8.14
N SER A 107 10.85 28.08 -8.53
CA SER A 107 10.09 27.56 -9.66
C SER A 107 8.60 27.44 -9.31
N ASN A 108 7.73 27.91 -10.21
CA ASN A 108 6.26 27.76 -10.06
C ASN A 108 5.81 26.29 -9.99
N ILE A 109 6.64 25.33 -10.43
CA ILE A 109 6.36 23.89 -10.34
C ILE A 109 6.25 23.42 -8.88
N ALA A 110 6.92 24.11 -7.94
CA ALA A 110 6.88 23.81 -6.52
C ALA A 110 5.48 23.89 -5.90
N TRP A 111 4.60 24.70 -6.50
CA TRP A 111 3.21 24.87 -6.05
C TRP A 111 2.27 23.78 -6.54
N GLY A 112 2.71 22.91 -7.46
CA GLY A 112 1.85 21.86 -8.03
C GLY A 112 1.27 20.92 -6.96
N ALA A 113 2.13 20.36 -6.10
CA ALA A 113 1.68 19.43 -5.05
C ALA A 113 0.77 20.10 -3.99
N PRO A 114 1.09 21.29 -3.44
CA PRO A 114 0.16 22.05 -2.60
C PRO A 114 -1.16 22.41 -3.30
N ALA A 115 -1.14 22.87 -4.54
CA ALA A 115 -2.33 23.29 -5.26
C ALA A 115 -3.28 22.12 -5.53
N VAL A 116 -2.75 20.98 -5.99
CA VAL A 116 -3.54 19.76 -6.19
C VAL A 116 -4.10 19.25 -4.86
N SER A 117 -3.29 19.27 -3.79
CA SER A 117 -3.75 18.88 -2.44
C SER A 117 -4.93 19.75 -1.98
N LEU A 118 -4.85 21.07 -2.20
CA LEU A 118 -5.92 22.01 -1.85
C LEU A 118 -7.20 21.69 -2.63
N VAL A 119 -7.10 21.50 -3.95
CA VAL A 119 -8.26 21.18 -4.80
C VAL A 119 -8.94 19.89 -4.35
N VAL A 120 -8.18 18.84 -4.09
CA VAL A 120 -8.72 17.53 -3.64
C VAL A 120 -9.41 17.67 -2.28
N LEU A 121 -8.77 18.30 -1.30
CA LEU A 121 -9.32 18.42 0.05
C LEU A 121 -10.54 19.34 0.12
N VAL A 122 -10.54 20.45 -0.62
CA VAL A 122 -11.71 21.34 -0.72
C VAL A 122 -12.88 20.61 -1.38
N THR A 123 -12.64 19.92 -2.49
CA THR A 123 -13.69 19.16 -3.20
C THR A 123 -14.26 18.06 -2.30
N PHE A 124 -13.39 17.32 -1.59
CA PHE A 124 -13.82 16.31 -0.62
C PHE A 124 -14.68 16.93 0.49
N GLY A 125 -14.25 18.05 1.09
CA GLY A 125 -15.00 18.74 2.13
C GLY A 125 -16.39 19.22 1.67
N VAL A 126 -16.48 19.76 0.44
CA VAL A 126 -17.76 20.20 -0.14
C VAL A 126 -18.71 19.02 -0.38
N VAL A 127 -18.22 17.92 -0.96
CA VAL A 127 -19.05 16.73 -1.22
C VAL A 127 -19.48 16.08 0.10
N LEU A 128 -18.56 15.96 1.06
CA LEU A 128 -18.87 15.43 2.39
C LEU A 128 -19.94 16.27 3.09
N TYR A 129 -19.81 17.60 3.07
CA TYR A 129 -20.81 18.51 3.62
C TYR A 129 -22.18 18.32 2.97
N ARG A 130 -22.24 18.19 1.63
CA ARG A 130 -23.49 17.95 0.89
C ARG A 130 -24.16 16.63 1.28
N VAL A 131 -23.38 15.56 1.43
CA VAL A 131 -23.89 14.25 1.84
C VAL A 131 -24.41 14.28 3.27
N LEU A 132 -23.66 14.90 4.20
CA LEU A 132 -24.04 14.97 5.62
C LEU A 132 -25.19 15.96 5.89
N SER A 133 -25.36 16.97 5.05
CA SER A 133 -26.46 17.96 5.18
C SER A 133 -27.73 17.52 4.47
N ALA A 134 -27.73 16.39 3.76
CA ALA A 134 -28.91 15.85 3.13
C ALA A 134 -29.89 15.30 4.19
N PRO A 135 -31.21 15.58 4.08
CA PRO A 135 -32.21 14.95 4.94
C PRO A 135 -32.11 13.43 4.89
N ALA A 136 -32.37 12.76 6.02
CA ALA A 136 -32.31 11.30 6.11
C ALA A 136 -33.18 10.64 5.02
N GLY A 137 -32.59 9.72 4.25
CA GLY A 137 -33.25 9.04 3.14
C GLY A 137 -33.22 9.79 1.79
N GLN A 138 -32.63 10.98 1.72
CA GLN A 138 -32.49 11.78 0.49
C GLN A 138 -31.03 12.01 0.08
N ALA A 139 -30.09 11.26 0.67
CA ALA A 139 -28.69 11.31 0.25
C ALA A 139 -28.56 10.81 -1.20
N ASP A 140 -28.04 11.65 -2.08
CA ASP A 140 -27.82 11.31 -3.48
C ASP A 140 -26.84 10.10 -3.57
N PRO A 141 -27.27 8.97 -4.14
CA PRO A 141 -26.40 7.80 -4.33
C PRO A 141 -25.13 8.12 -5.12
N ASN A 142 -25.20 9.06 -6.07
CA ASN A 142 -24.05 9.49 -6.85
C ASN A 142 -23.05 10.27 -5.99
N ALA A 143 -23.53 11.14 -5.10
CA ALA A 143 -22.68 11.86 -4.16
C ALA A 143 -21.98 10.91 -3.17
N SER A 144 -22.67 9.85 -2.75
CA SER A 144 -22.11 8.83 -1.86
C SER A 144 -21.02 7.99 -2.56
N LEU A 145 -21.22 7.65 -3.84
CA LEU A 145 -20.21 6.97 -4.65
C LEU A 145 -18.98 7.87 -4.88
N MET A 146 -19.20 9.13 -5.24
CA MET A 146 -18.12 10.12 -5.41
C MET A 146 -17.35 10.35 -4.11
N LEU A 147 -18.03 10.34 -2.96
CA LEU A 147 -17.39 10.46 -1.66
C LEU A 147 -16.40 9.31 -1.40
N GLY A 148 -16.73 8.08 -1.81
CA GLY A 148 -15.81 6.94 -1.73
C GLY A 148 -14.53 7.13 -2.57
N ALA A 149 -14.68 7.58 -3.82
CA ALA A 149 -13.55 7.89 -4.68
C ALA A 149 -12.69 9.04 -4.12
N LEU A 150 -13.33 10.13 -3.65
CA LEU A 150 -12.65 11.27 -3.05
C LEU A 150 -11.95 10.91 -1.74
N THR A 151 -12.47 9.97 -0.95
CA THR A 151 -11.81 9.47 0.26
C THR A 151 -10.46 8.84 -0.05
N THR A 152 -10.37 8.09 -1.16
CA THR A 152 -9.10 7.48 -1.60
C THR A 152 -8.08 8.54 -1.99
N MET A 153 -8.50 9.56 -2.74
CA MET A 153 -7.63 10.69 -3.11
C MET A 153 -7.21 11.53 -1.90
N ALA A 154 -8.13 11.81 -0.98
CA ALA A 154 -7.83 12.54 0.26
C ALA A 154 -6.82 11.76 1.14
N THR A 155 -6.97 10.43 1.23
CA THR A 155 -6.03 9.57 1.95
C THR A 155 -4.64 9.61 1.32
N ALA A 156 -4.55 9.62 -0.02
CA ALA A 156 -3.29 9.76 -0.73
C ALA A 156 -2.62 11.12 -0.45
N VAL A 157 -3.39 12.22 -0.42
CA VAL A 157 -2.90 13.56 -0.05
C VAL A 157 -2.39 13.58 1.40
N VAL A 158 -3.15 13.07 2.36
CA VAL A 158 -2.71 13.01 3.77
C VAL A 158 -1.45 12.18 3.91
N SER A 159 -1.37 11.02 3.23
CA SER A 159 -0.19 10.16 3.22
C SER A 159 1.03 10.85 2.61
N TYR A 160 0.81 11.67 1.57
CA TYR A 160 1.85 12.49 0.96
C TYR A 160 2.45 13.49 1.96
N TRP A 161 1.65 14.11 2.84
CA TRP A 161 2.16 15.07 3.82
C TRP A 161 2.69 14.42 5.11
N VAL A 162 1.94 13.49 5.72
CA VAL A 162 2.32 12.81 6.98
C VAL A 162 3.57 11.95 6.81
N GLY A 163 3.67 11.23 5.70
CA GLY A 163 4.86 10.44 5.40
C GLY A 163 6.13 11.29 5.21
N SER A 164 6.01 12.60 4.97
CA SER A 164 7.18 13.50 4.88
C SER A 164 7.75 13.82 6.27
N SER A 165 6.89 13.97 7.28
CA SER A 165 7.30 14.30 8.65
C SER A 165 8.01 13.13 9.34
N ALA A 166 7.50 11.90 9.17
CA ALA A 166 8.13 10.70 9.74
C ALA A 166 9.50 10.40 9.10
N GLY A 167 9.65 10.63 7.80
CA GLY A 167 10.92 10.49 7.08
C GLY A 167 11.98 11.49 7.55
N SER A 168 11.61 12.76 7.80
CA SER A 168 12.54 13.75 8.39
C SER A 168 12.99 13.35 9.79
N ALA A 169 12.08 12.90 10.65
CA ALA A 169 12.43 12.48 12.01
C ALA A 169 13.41 11.29 12.05
N ALA A 170 13.28 10.34 11.11
CA ALA A 170 14.20 9.22 10.99
C ALA A 170 15.60 9.64 10.52
N LYS A 171 15.68 10.57 9.56
CA LYS A 171 16.94 11.14 9.08
C LYS A 171 17.65 11.95 10.18
N ASP A 172 16.92 12.76 10.93
CA ASP A 172 17.47 13.54 12.03
C ASP A 172 18.01 12.65 13.16
N LYS A 173 17.36 11.52 13.45
CA LYS A 173 17.82 10.56 14.45
C LYS A 173 19.12 9.87 14.03
N LEU A 174 19.29 9.57 12.74
CA LEU A 174 20.52 9.01 12.18
C LEU A 174 21.68 10.02 12.19
N LEU A 175 21.40 11.30 11.93
CA LEU A 175 22.40 12.37 11.93
C LEU A 175 22.82 12.80 13.34
N ARG A 176 21.92 12.73 14.34
CA ARG A 176 22.24 12.97 15.77
C ARG A 176 22.92 11.80 16.48
N GLY A 177 22.93 10.62 15.86
CA GLY A 177 23.58 9.42 16.39
C GLY A 177 25.06 9.25 15.98
N ARG A 178 25.63 10.25 15.29
CA ARG A 178 27.06 10.39 14.99
C ARG A 178 27.62 11.56 15.79
#